data_AF-J1IZ86-F1
#
_entry.id   AF-J1IZ86-F1
#
_cell.length_a   1.000
_cell.length_b   1.000
_cell.length_c   1.000
_cell.angle_alpha   90.00
_cell.angle_beta   90.00
_cell.angle_gamma   90.00
#
_symmetry.space_group_name_H-M   'P 1'
#
loop_
_entity.id
_entity.type
_entity.pdbx_description
1 polymer ?
#
loop_
_entity_poly.entity_id
_entity_poly.type
_entity_poly.pdbx_seq_one_letter_code
_entity_poly.pdbx_strand_id
1 'polypeptide(L)'
;MKTYTLTDVAQLVDKYSDIINFGTAEDAVSDVRIKEAEEILGLQFTISYKGFLKNYKGGEIGYEEIFSIYKASFEDNPAGDIVYYHLTDIKNGLAKPQQLVVSRTDFGETFYFDYT
;
A
#
# COMPACT_ATOMS: atom_id res chain seq x y z
N MET A 1 1.20 14.54 17.00
CA MET A 1 2.10 13.84 16.05
C MET A 1 2.70 14.87 15.10
N LYS A 2 3.96 14.70 14.71
CA LYS A 2 4.55 15.50 13.62
C LYS A 2 3.88 15.12 12.30
N THR A 3 3.48 16.10 11.50
CA THR A 3 3.03 15.86 10.13
C THR A 3 4.25 15.71 9.23
N TYR A 4 4.33 14.60 8.50
CA TYR A 4 5.39 14.36 7.52
C TYR A 4 4.94 14.85 6.14
N THR A 5 5.79 15.64 5.49
CA THR A 5 5.63 16.02 4.07
C THR A 5 6.30 14.98 3.16
N LEU A 6 6.00 15.02 1.86
CA LEU A 6 6.71 14.18 0.88
C LEU A 6 8.23 14.42 0.89
N THR A 7 8.67 15.66 1.16
CA THR A 7 10.09 15.99 1.29
C THR A 7 10.70 15.33 2.52
N ASP A 8 10.00 15.33 3.67
CA ASP A 8 10.48 14.62 4.86
C ASP A 8 10.59 13.11 4.59
N VAL A 9 9.60 12.52 3.90
CA VAL A 9 9.63 11.10 3.53
C VAL A 9 10.80 10.81 2.59
N ALA A 10 11.03 11.64 1.58
CA ALA A 10 12.16 11.46 0.67
C ALA A 10 13.52 11.47 1.39
N GLN A 11 13.70 12.34 2.38
CA GLN A 11 14.92 12.36 3.21
C GLN A 11 15.08 11.07 4.03
N LEU A 12 13.98 10.50 4.54
CA LEU A 12 14.03 9.23 5.27
C LEU A 12 14.34 8.05 4.35
N VAL A 13 13.75 8.03 3.16
CA VAL A 13 14.01 6.99 2.15
C VAL A 13 15.47 6.99 1.72
N ASP A 14 16.04 8.17 1.44
CA ASP A 14 17.45 8.30 1.09
C ASP A 14 18.37 7.85 2.24
N LYS A 15 18.06 8.30 3.46
CA LYS A 15 18.85 8.00 4.66
C LYS A 15 18.90 6.51 5.00
N TYR A 16 17.80 5.78 4.78
CA TYR A 16 17.65 4.37 5.14
C TYR A 16 17.52 3.46 3.90
N SER A 17 18.20 3.84 2.82
CA SER A 17 18.21 3.12 1.54
C SER A 17 18.81 1.71 1.62
N ASP A 18 19.49 1.38 2.72
CA ASP A 18 20.02 0.05 3.00
C ASP A 18 18.95 -0.94 3.47
N ILE A 19 17.81 -0.45 3.98
CA ILE A 19 16.70 -1.28 4.48
C ILE A 19 15.37 -1.01 3.75
N ILE A 20 15.30 0.03 2.92
CA ILE A 20 14.11 0.37 2.12
C ILE A 20 14.31 -0.12 0.70
N ASN A 21 13.37 -0.93 0.23
CA ASN A 21 13.36 -1.47 -1.11
C ASN A 21 11.99 -1.19 -1.76
N PHE A 22 11.88 0.00 -2.34
CA PHE A 22 10.67 0.47 -3.00
C PHE A 22 10.72 0.25 -4.51
N GLY A 23 9.52 0.22 -5.10
CA GLY A 23 9.33 0.04 -6.53
C GLY A 23 9.98 1.15 -7.37
N THR A 24 10.33 0.76 -8.59
CA THR A 24 10.98 1.60 -9.58
C THR A 24 9.96 2.27 -10.50
N ALA A 25 10.44 2.96 -11.55
CA ALA A 25 9.55 3.49 -12.59
C ALA A 25 8.83 2.36 -13.37
N GLU A 26 9.42 1.16 -13.42
CA GLU A 26 8.80 0.01 -14.10
C GLU A 26 7.58 -0.53 -13.34
N ASP A 27 7.48 -0.23 -12.05
CA ASP A 27 6.36 -0.68 -11.19
C ASP A 27 5.20 0.33 -11.18
N ALA A 28 5.37 1.50 -11.82
CA ALA A 28 4.38 2.57 -11.79
C ALA A 28 3.03 2.15 -12.39
N VAL A 29 1.96 2.26 -11.60
CA VAL A 29 0.57 2.05 -12.05
C VAL A 29 -0.04 3.34 -12.59
N SER A 30 -1.02 3.21 -13.49
CA SER A 30 -1.74 4.35 -14.06
C SER A 30 -2.81 4.86 -13.09
N ASP A 31 -3.22 6.12 -13.25
CA ASP A 31 -4.36 6.68 -12.51
C ASP A 31 -5.66 5.90 -12.77
N VAL A 32 -5.81 5.32 -13.97
CA VAL A 32 -6.93 4.43 -14.31
C VAL A 32 -6.93 3.19 -13.42
N ARG A 33 -5.76 2.56 -13.24
CA ARG A 33 -5.61 1.37 -12.38
C ARG A 33 -5.87 1.68 -10.91
N ILE A 34 -5.44 2.85 -10.44
CA ILE A 34 -5.76 3.32 -9.09
C ILE A 34 -7.27 3.48 -8.92
N LYS A 35 -7.93 4.10 -9.90
CA LYS A 35 -9.39 4.29 -9.88
C LYS A 35 -10.15 2.97 -9.89
N GLU A 36 -9.73 2.00 -10.70
CA GLU A 36 -10.29 0.64 -10.69
C GLU A 36 -10.20 0.01 -9.30
N ALA A 37 -9.04 0.13 -8.63
CA ALA A 37 -8.88 -0.35 -7.26
C ALA A 37 -9.83 0.34 -6.29
N GLU A 38 -9.95 1.68 -6.34
CA GLU A 38 -10.90 2.43 -5.51
C GLU A 38 -12.36 1.98 -5.73
N GLU A 39 -12.74 1.71 -6.98
CA GLU A 39 -14.08 1.23 -7.36
C GLU A 39 -14.36 -0.19 -6.84
N ILE A 40 -13.40 -1.11 -6.97
CA ILE A 40 -13.51 -2.49 -6.45
C ILE A 40 -13.65 -2.50 -4.93
N LEU A 41 -12.87 -1.66 -4.24
CA LEU A 41 -12.86 -1.59 -2.79
C LEU A 41 -14.03 -0.79 -2.22
N GLY A 42 -14.66 0.07 -3.03
CA GLY A 42 -15.65 1.03 -2.54
C GLY A 42 -15.06 2.08 -1.61
N LEU A 43 -13.74 2.33 -1.69
CA LEU A 43 -12.99 3.25 -0.83
C LEU A 43 -12.21 4.23 -1.69
N GLN A 44 -12.23 5.51 -1.32
CA GLN A 44 -11.41 6.55 -1.95
C GLN A 44 -10.08 6.66 -1.21
N PHE A 45 -8.96 6.38 -1.87
CA PHE A 45 -7.65 6.48 -1.26
C PHE A 45 -7.31 7.90 -0.82
N THR A 46 -6.62 8.00 0.31
CA THR A 46 -6.12 9.27 0.83
C THR A 46 -5.09 9.90 -0.11
N ILE A 47 -4.98 11.23 -0.06
CA ILE A 47 -3.99 11.98 -0.85
C ILE A 47 -2.57 11.49 -0.55
N SER A 48 -2.26 11.17 0.71
CA SER A 48 -0.95 10.64 1.11
C SER A 48 -0.67 9.27 0.52
N TYR A 49 -1.66 8.36 0.50
CA TYR A 49 -1.46 7.04 -0.08
C TYR A 49 -1.33 7.09 -1.61
N LYS A 50 -2.11 7.92 -2.30
CA LYS A 50 -1.88 8.19 -3.75
C LYS A 50 -0.49 8.77 -4.00
N GLY A 51 -0.01 9.64 -3.10
CA GLY A 51 1.35 10.15 -3.11
C GLY A 51 2.40 9.05 -2.96
N PHE A 52 2.19 8.08 -2.07
CA PHE A 52 3.05 6.91 -1.91
C PHE A 52 3.10 6.07 -3.20
N LEU A 53 1.94 5.70 -3.76
CA LEU A 53 1.87 4.91 -5.00
C LEU A 53 2.60 5.61 -6.17
N LYS A 54 2.46 6.93 -6.30
CA LYS A 54 3.11 7.69 -7.38
C LYS A 54 4.62 7.78 -7.21
N ASN A 55 5.11 8.00 -6.00
CA ASN A 55 6.53 8.24 -5.75
C ASN A 55 7.32 6.94 -5.53
N TYR A 56 6.72 5.96 -4.84
CA TYR A 56 7.41 4.77 -4.33
C TYR A 56 6.82 3.44 -4.82
N LYS A 57 5.61 3.44 -5.40
CA LYS A 57 4.99 2.31 -6.14
C LYS A 57 4.67 1.05 -5.32
N GLY A 58 5.21 0.92 -4.11
CA GLY A 58 5.10 -0.27 -3.27
C GLY A 58 6.46 -0.73 -2.77
N GLY A 59 6.51 -1.92 -2.18
CA GLY A 59 7.73 -2.54 -1.69
C GLY A 59 7.83 -2.56 -0.17
N GLU A 60 9.03 -2.75 0.34
CA GLU A 60 9.27 -3.18 1.71
C GLU A 60 10.15 -2.20 2.50
N ILE A 61 9.97 -2.19 3.82
CA ILE A 61 10.86 -1.53 4.78
C ILE A 61 11.33 -2.60 5.78
N GLY A 62 12.62 -2.94 5.75
CA GLY A 62 13.19 -3.94 6.65
C GLY A 62 12.55 -5.32 6.47
N TYR A 63 12.28 -5.72 5.22
CA TYR A 63 11.57 -6.95 4.82
C TYR A 63 10.07 -6.98 5.12
N GLU A 64 9.50 -5.91 5.67
CA GLU A 64 8.07 -5.79 5.90
C GLU A 64 7.40 -5.10 4.71
N GLU A 65 6.51 -5.82 4.04
CA GLU A 65 5.82 -5.34 2.84
C GLU A 65 4.83 -4.21 3.18
N ILE A 66 4.82 -3.17 2.34
CA ILE A 66 3.77 -2.17 2.27
C ILE A 66 2.91 -2.47 1.06
N PHE A 67 1.69 -2.92 1.31
CA PHE A 67 0.75 -3.27 0.26
C PHE A 67 0.52 -2.09 -0.68
N SER A 68 0.47 -2.41 -1.97
CA SER A 68 0.40 -1.45 -3.06
C SER A 68 -0.53 -1.96 -4.17
N ILE A 69 -0.43 -1.43 -5.38
CA ILE A 69 -1.27 -1.87 -6.51
C ILE A 69 -0.34 -2.41 -7.58
N TYR A 70 -0.59 -3.63 -8.03
CA TYR A 70 0.21 -4.23 -9.10
C TYR A 70 -0.44 -4.07 -10.48
N LYS A 71 0.42 -4.10 -11.50
CA LYS A 71 0.01 -4.09 -12.92
C LYS A 71 -0.67 -5.38 -13.34
N ALA A 72 -0.31 -6.48 -12.71
CA ALA A 72 -0.85 -7.80 -12.99
C ALA A 72 -2.33 -7.91 -12.55
N SER A 73 -3.01 -8.93 -13.08
CA SER A 73 -4.33 -9.33 -12.60
C SER A 73 -4.25 -9.70 -11.12
N PHE A 74 -5.28 -9.33 -10.36
CA PHE A 74 -5.35 -9.56 -8.91
C PHE A 74 -5.32 -11.06 -8.54
N GLU A 75 -5.61 -11.94 -9.49
CA GLU A 75 -5.66 -13.39 -9.28
C GLU A 75 -4.29 -14.06 -9.46
N ASP A 76 -3.35 -13.41 -10.16
CA ASP A 76 -2.13 -14.06 -10.65
C ASP A 76 -0.89 -13.81 -9.77
N ASN A 77 -0.84 -12.73 -8.99
CA ASN A 77 0.32 -12.43 -8.14
C ASN A 77 -0.05 -11.63 -6.87
N PRO A 78 -0.38 -12.29 -5.75
CA PRO A 78 -0.92 -11.65 -4.55
C PRO A 78 0.13 -11.07 -3.60
N ALA A 79 1.43 -11.09 -3.93
CA ALA A 79 2.53 -10.91 -2.97
C ALA A 79 2.48 -9.63 -2.10
N GLY A 80 1.79 -8.58 -2.57
CA GLY A 80 1.58 -7.33 -1.82
C GLY A 80 0.43 -6.49 -2.37
N ASP A 81 -0.52 -7.08 -3.12
CA ASP A 81 -1.59 -6.31 -3.75
C ASP A 81 -2.70 -5.97 -2.74
N ILE A 82 -2.92 -4.66 -2.54
CA ILE A 82 -3.84 -4.14 -1.53
C ILE A 82 -5.29 -4.51 -1.82
N VAL A 83 -5.67 -4.68 -3.10
CA VAL A 83 -7.03 -5.06 -3.47
C VAL A 83 -7.27 -6.51 -3.09
N TYR A 84 -6.35 -7.39 -3.47
CA TYR A 84 -6.40 -8.81 -3.12
C TYR A 84 -6.48 -9.02 -1.60
N TYR A 85 -5.59 -8.37 -0.84
CA TYR A 85 -5.55 -8.53 0.62
C TYR A 85 -6.80 -7.97 1.28
N HIS A 86 -7.29 -6.79 0.89
CA HIS A 86 -8.50 -6.24 1.49
C HIS A 86 -9.71 -7.17 1.32
N LEU A 87 -9.94 -7.69 0.11
CA LEU A 87 -11.04 -8.61 -0.18
C LEU A 87 -10.88 -9.93 0.61
N THR A 88 -9.69 -10.50 0.61
CA THR A 88 -9.39 -11.76 1.32
C THR A 88 -9.50 -11.61 2.83
N ASP A 89 -9.05 -10.48 3.38
CA ASP A 89 -9.08 -10.20 4.81
C ASP A 89 -10.49 -10.03 5.34
N ILE A 90 -11.34 -9.30 4.62
CA ILE A 90 -12.76 -9.16 4.99
C ILE A 90 -13.43 -10.53 4.96
N LYS A 91 -13.21 -11.31 3.90
CA LYS A 91 -13.77 -12.66 3.74
C LYS A 91 -13.38 -13.57 4.91
N ASN A 92 -12.15 -13.44 5.40
CA ASN A 92 -11.61 -14.26 6.49
C ASN A 92 -11.84 -13.65 7.88
N GLY A 93 -12.52 -12.49 7.99
CA GLY A 93 -12.76 -11.82 9.27
C GLY A 93 -11.52 -11.18 9.91
N LEU A 94 -10.46 -10.94 9.12
CA LEU A 94 -9.19 -10.35 9.56
C LEU A 94 -9.18 -8.81 9.45
N ALA A 95 -10.17 -8.22 8.76
CA ALA A 95 -10.37 -6.78 8.66
C ALA A 95 -11.87 -6.46 8.47
N LYS A 96 -12.25 -5.21 8.75
CA LYS A 96 -13.58 -4.68 8.42
C LYS A 96 -13.57 -3.98 7.05
N PRO A 97 -14.74 -3.81 6.39
CA PRO A 97 -14.81 -3.10 5.11
C PRO A 97 -14.25 -1.67 5.11
N GLN A 98 -14.29 -0.97 6.25
CA GLN A 98 -13.71 0.38 6.39
C GLN A 98 -12.23 0.38 6.79
N GLN A 99 -11.60 -0.79 6.94
CA GLN A 99 -10.19 -0.92 7.31
C GLN A 99 -9.39 -1.36 6.10
N LEU A 100 -8.75 -0.40 5.44
CA LEU A 100 -7.85 -0.69 4.33
C LEU A 100 -6.47 -1.03 4.90
N VAL A 101 -6.20 -2.33 5.06
CA VAL A 101 -4.92 -2.85 5.55
C VAL A 101 -3.81 -2.52 4.55
N VAL A 102 -2.69 -1.99 5.05
CA VAL A 102 -1.53 -1.61 4.25
C VAL A 102 -0.27 -2.40 4.60
N SER A 103 -0.25 -3.08 5.75
CA SER A 103 0.83 -3.98 6.12
C SER A 103 0.37 -4.89 7.26
N ARG A 104 0.85 -6.14 7.22
CA ARG A 104 0.84 -7.06 8.36
C ARG A 104 2.24 -7.57 8.57
N THR A 105 2.74 -7.42 9.78
CA THR A 105 4.11 -7.82 10.14
C THR A 105 4.15 -9.26 10.62
N ASP A 106 5.34 -9.85 10.56
CA ASP A 106 5.59 -11.18 11.10
C ASP A 106 5.40 -11.26 12.62
N PHE A 107 5.40 -10.11 13.32
CA PHE A 107 5.15 -10.00 14.76
C PHE A 107 3.65 -9.83 15.11
N GLY A 108 2.76 -9.83 14.10
CA GLY A 108 1.32 -9.84 14.28
C GLY A 108 0.66 -8.47 14.38
N GLU A 109 1.41 -7.37 14.16
CA GLU A 109 0.80 -6.06 13.99
C GLU A 109 0.04 -5.96 12.67
N THR A 110 -1.01 -5.15 12.67
CA THR A 110 -1.76 -4.80 11.46
C THR A 110 -1.88 -3.29 11.38
N PHE A 111 -1.38 -2.72 10.30
CA PHE A 111 -1.49 -1.29 10.00
C PHE A 111 -2.55 -1.09 8.92
N TYR A 112 -3.46 -0.15 9.14
CA TYR A 112 -4.56 0.12 8.20
C TYR A 112 -4.95 1.59 8.21
N PHE A 113 -5.52 2.05 7.10
CA PHE A 113 -6.27 3.29 7.07
C PHE A 113 -7.71 3.03 7.52
N ASP A 114 -8.19 3.85 8.45
CA ASP A 114 -9.56 3.78 8.97
C ASP A 114 -10.46 4.76 8.22
N TYR A 115 -11.53 4.24 7.61
CA TYR A 115 -12.52 4.98 6.83
C TYR A 115 -13.90 5.06 7.53
N THR A 116 -14.01 4.72 8.82
CA THR A 116 -15.25 4.88 9.59
C THR A 116 -15.58 6.34 9.90
#